data_AF-A0A534Z517-F1
#
_entry.id   AF-A0A534Z517-F1
#
_cell.length_a   1.000
_cell.length_b   1.000
_cell.length_c   1.000
_cell.angle_alpha   90.00
_cell.angle_beta   90.00
_cell.angle_gamma   90.00
#
_symmetry.space_group_name_H-M   'P 1'
#
loop_
_entity.id
_entity.type
_entity.pdbx_description
1 polymer ?
#
loop_
_entity_poly.entity_id
_entity_poly.type
_entity_poly.pdbx_seq_one_letter_code
_entity_poly.pdbx_strand_id
1 'polypeptide(L)' 'MVHVALADGRELLVSPGHKTADGRPAGTLKSGDELDGSVIVVWELVPYSAGRTYDLLPGGPTGFYWADGILLSSTLRTSA' A
#
# COMPACT_ATOMS: atom_id res chain seq x y z
N MET A 1 1.24 -8.57 -7.77
CA MET A 1 1.38 -7.34 -6.99
C MET A 1 0.55 -6.26 -7.66
N VAL A 2 0.00 -5.32 -6.90
CA VAL A 2 -0.59 -4.11 -7.44
C VAL A 2 0.55 -3.11 -7.63
N HIS A 3 0.76 -2.65 -8.85
CA HIS A 3 1.57 -1.47 -9.14
C HIS A 3 0.66 -0.26 -9.05
N VAL A 4 1.00 0.66 -8.15
CA VAL A 4 0.31 1.94 -7.99
C VAL A 4 1.32 3.04 -8.28
N ALA A 5 0.97 3.97 -9.16
CA ALA A 5 1.69 5.24 -9.30
C ALA A 5 0.74 6.40 -9.08
N LEU A 6 1.20 7.40 -8.33
CA LEU A 6 0.46 8.61 -7.96
C LEU A 6 0.85 9.77 -8.88
N ALA A 7 -0.06 10.74 -9.02
CA ALA A 7 0.13 11.91 -9.87
C ALA A 7 1.34 12.78 -9.46
N ASP A 8 1.76 12.68 -8.20
CA ASP A 8 2.94 13.37 -7.66
C ASP A 8 4.27 12.62 -7.86
N GLY A 9 4.23 11.48 -8.57
CA GLY A 9 5.40 10.69 -8.93
C GLY A 9 5.80 9.61 -7.92
N ARG A 10 5.11 9.49 -6.78
CA ARG A 10 5.31 8.34 -5.87
C ARG A 10 4.76 7.06 -6.49
N GLU A 11 5.46 5.96 -6.33
CA GLU A 11 5.02 4.65 -6.83
C GLU A 11 5.32 3.54 -5.83
N LEU A 12 4.57 2.44 -5.91
CA LEU A 12 4.71 1.30 -5.01
C LEU A 12 4.23 0.00 -5.69
N LEU A 13 4.96 -1.09 -5.43
CA LEU A 13 4.47 -2.45 -5.63
C LEU A 13 4.01 -3.05 -4.30
N VAL A 14 2.74 -3.42 -4.21
CA VAL A 14 2.14 -3.92 -2.96
C VAL A 14 1.26 -5.16 -3.17
N SER A 15 1.13 -6.01 -2.15
CA SER A 15 0.19 -7.13 -2.21
C SER A 15 -1.26 -6.63 -2.27
N PRO A 16 -2.16 -7.23 -3.09
CA PRO A 16 -3.54 -6.73 -3.23
C PRO A 16 -4.34 -6.65 -1.91
N GLY A 17 -4.05 -7.52 -0.95
CA GLY A 17 -4.71 -7.52 0.37
C GLY A 17 -4.12 -6.54 1.39
N HIS A 18 -2.98 -5.91 1.10
CA HIS A 18 -2.37 -4.93 2.00
C HIS A 18 -3.24 -3.68 2.06
N LYS A 19 -3.30 -3.03 3.22
CA LYS A 19 -4.24 -1.94 3.45
C LYS A 19 -3.56 -0.58 3.35
N THR A 20 -4.25 0.36 2.74
CA THR A 20 -3.96 1.79 2.80
C THR A 20 -4.21 2.32 4.22
N ALA A 21 -3.75 3.54 4.52
CA ALA A 21 -3.99 4.17 5.83
C ALA A 21 -5.48 4.40 6.14
N ASP A 22 -6.33 4.57 5.11
CA ASP A 22 -7.79 4.65 5.24
C ASP A 22 -8.49 3.27 5.26
N GLY A 23 -7.71 2.19 5.32
CA GLY A 23 -8.18 0.82 5.57
C GLY A 23 -8.64 0.05 4.35
N ARG A 24 -8.65 0.65 3.15
CA ARG A 24 -9.00 -0.03 1.90
C ARG A 24 -7.90 -1.01 1.48
N PRO A 25 -8.21 -2.22 1.00
CA PRO A 25 -7.20 -3.08 0.38
C PRO A 25 -6.71 -2.47 -0.94
N ALA A 26 -5.40 -2.51 -1.19
CA ALA A 26 -4.78 -1.98 -2.41
C ALA A 26 -5.40 -2.55 -3.71
N GLY A 27 -5.85 -3.81 -3.67
CA GLY A 27 -6.51 -4.51 -4.76
C GLY A 27 -7.90 -3.99 -5.13
N THR A 28 -8.48 -3.11 -4.30
CA THR A 28 -9.82 -2.53 -4.52
C THR A 28 -9.77 -1.09 -5.05
N LEU A 29 -8.57 -0.50 -5.07
CA LEU A 29 -8.33 0.81 -5.64
C LEU A 29 -8.37 0.76 -7.17
N LYS A 30 -8.46 1.93 -7.79
CA LYS A 30 -8.37 2.11 -9.24
C LYS A 30 -7.79 3.48 -9.58
N SER A 31 -7.31 3.66 -10.81
CA SER A 31 -6.91 4.98 -11.30
C SER A 31 -8.06 5.99 -11.13
N GLY A 32 -7.71 7.20 -10.68
CA GLY A 32 -8.65 8.27 -10.32
C GLY A 32 -9.07 8.28 -8.84
N ASP A 33 -8.86 7.19 -8.09
CA ASP A 33 -9.06 7.21 -6.64
C ASP A 33 -7.95 8.05 -5.96
N GLU A 34 -8.27 8.65 -4.82
CA GLU A 34 -7.29 9.30 -3.96
C GLU A 34 -6.56 8.28 -3.07
N LEU A 35 -5.25 8.48 -2.89
CA LEU A 35 -4.40 7.75 -1.96
C LEU A 35 -3.36 8.71 -1.39
N ASP A 36 -3.32 8.81 -0.05
CA ASP A 36 -2.34 9.61 0.69
C ASP A 36 -2.17 11.05 0.15
N GLY A 37 -3.31 11.71 -0.08
CA GLY A 37 -3.37 13.11 -0.55
C GLY A 37 -3.07 13.32 -2.03
N SER A 38 -2.91 12.25 -2.82
CA SER A 38 -2.65 12.30 -4.26
C SER A 38 -3.60 11.41 -5.04
N VAL A 39 -3.58 11.51 -6.38
CA VAL A 39 -4.47 10.75 -7.27
C VAL A 39 -3.72 9.59 -7.88
N ILE A 40 -4.30 8.39 -7.88
CA ILE A 40 -3.74 7.23 -8.57
C ILE A 40 -3.84 7.45 -10.08
N VAL A 41 -2.71 7.46 -10.77
CA VAL A 41 -2.63 7.56 -12.24
C VAL A 41 -2.38 6.21 -12.89
N VAL A 42 -1.66 5.32 -12.21
CA VAL A 42 -1.46 3.92 -12.63
C VAL A 42 -1.97 2.99 -11.55
N TRP A 43 -2.79 2.03 -11.96
CA TRP A 43 -3.16 0.87 -11.17
C TRP A 43 -3.19 -0.34 -12.07
N GLU A 44 -2.38 -1.36 -11.77
CA GLU A 44 -2.38 -2.61 -12.53
C GLU A 44 -1.95 -3.79 -11.66
N LEU A 45 -2.51 -4.97 -11.95
CA LEU A 45 -2.10 -6.21 -11.31
C LEU A 45 -0.99 -6.86 -12.14
N VAL A 46 0.24 -6.82 -11.62
CA VAL A 46 1.42 -7.39 -12.29
C VAL A 46 1.85 -8.73 -11.66
N PRO A 47 2.41 -9.66 -12.45
CA PRO A 47 3.04 -10.87 -11.91
C PRO A 47 4.15 -10.53 -10.90
N TYR A 48 4.35 -11.40 -9.91
CA TYR A 48 5.42 -11.27 -8.94
C TYR A 48 6.16 -12.58 -8.81
N SER A 49 7.43 -12.57 -9.21
CA SER A 49 8.28 -13.75 -9.26
C SER A 49 9.14 -13.93 -8.01
N ALA A 50 9.24 -12.90 -7.17
CA ALA A 50 9.93 -13.02 -5.89
C ALA A 50 9.08 -13.86 -4.92
N GLY A 51 9.71 -14.80 -4.22
CA GLY A 51 9.00 -15.82 -3.45
C GLY A 51 8.30 -15.33 -2.18
N ARG A 52 8.54 -14.09 -1.74
CA ARG A 52 7.99 -13.53 -0.48
C ARG A 52 7.84 -12.03 -0.57
N THR A 53 6.83 -11.50 0.13
CA THR A 53 6.70 -10.08 0.48
C THR A 53 6.92 -9.90 1.99
N TYR A 54 7.17 -8.67 2.40
CA TYR A 54 7.42 -8.31 3.80
C TYR A 54 6.51 -7.15 4.20
N ASP A 55 6.28 -7.03 5.50
CA ASP A 55 5.50 -5.97 6.12
C ASP A 55 6.23 -5.50 7.38
N LEU A 56 5.97 -4.27 7.80
CA LEU A 56 6.50 -3.69 9.03
C LEU A 56 5.41 -3.69 10.09
N LEU A 57 5.79 -4.02 11.33
CA LEU A 57 4.97 -3.81 12.52
C LEU A 57 5.50 -2.55 13.23
N PRO A 58 4.86 -1.37 13.06
CA PRO A 58 5.30 -0.16 13.74
C PRO A 58 5.11 -0.31 15.26
N GLY A 59 6.09 0.15 16.04
CA GLY A 59 5.99 0.16 17.51
C GLY A 59 5.07 1.26 18.06
N GLY A 60 4.60 2.17 17.20
CA GLY A 60 3.68 3.25 17.56
C GLY A 60 2.21 2.82 17.50
N PRO A 61 1.30 3.62 18.09
CA PRO A 61 -0.10 3.22 18.30
C PRO A 61 -0.95 3.23 17.02
N THR A 62 -0.49 3.83 15.92
CA THR A 62 -1.27 3.97 14.68
C THR A 62 -1.25 2.70 13.83
N GLY A 63 -0.19 1.89 13.92
CA GLY A 63 0.06 0.80 12.99
C GLY A 63 0.35 1.25 11.55
N PHE A 64 0.62 2.55 11.33
CA PHE A 64 0.90 3.10 10.01
C PHE A 64 2.40 3.27 9.78
N TYR A 65 2.82 3.17 8.52
CA TYR A 65 4.17 3.45 8.09
C TYR A 65 4.19 3.92 6.63
N TRP A 66 5.30 4.55 6.23
CA TRP A 66 5.52 4.93 4.85
C TRP A 66 6.33 3.84 4.13
N ALA A 67 5.83 3.41 2.97
CA ALA A 67 6.58 2.64 1.98
C ALA A 67 6.69 3.48 0.72
N ASP A 68 7.92 3.72 0.25
CA ASP A 68 8.19 4.55 -0.94
C ASP A 68 7.48 5.93 -0.89
N GLY A 69 7.35 6.49 0.31
CA GLY A 69 6.71 7.78 0.55
C GLY A 69 5.17 7.76 0.54
N ILE A 70 4.53 6.60 0.46
CA ILE A 70 3.06 6.43 0.54
C ILE A 70 2.68 5.85 1.91
N LEU A 71 1.76 6.51 2.61
CA LEU A 71 1.27 6.04 3.93
C LEU A 71 0.36 4.81 3.81
N LEU A 72 0.73 3.73 4.47
CA LEU A 72 0.01 2.45 4.53
C LEU A 72 -0.31 2.05 5.97
N SER A 73 -1.17 1.03 6.12
CA SER A 73 -1.41 0.37 7.39
C SER A 73 -0.84 -1.04 7.42
N SER A 74 -0.16 -1.36 8.52
CA SER A 74 0.37 -2.69 8.77
C SER A 74 -0.73 -3.75 8.75
N THR A 75 -0.43 -4.88 8.14
CA THR A 75 -1.24 -6.10 8.24
C THR A 75 -0.87 -6.94 9.46
N LEU A 76 0.25 -6.62 10.11
CA LEU A 76 0.71 -7.27 11.33
C LEU A 76 0.02 -6.66 12.55
N ARG A 77 -0.11 -7.45 13.61
CA ARG A 77 -0.56 -6.98 14.92
C ARG A 77 0.33 -7.55 16.01
N THR A 78 0.54 -6.78 17.08
CA THR A 78 1.05 -7.33 18.32
C THR A 78 0.05 -8.35 18.86
N SER A 79 0.54 -9.50 19.32
CA SER A 79 -0.28 -10.42 20.10
C SER A 79 -0.79 -9.71 21.36
N ALA A 80 -2.06 -9.95 21.71
CA ALA A 80 -2.65 -9.48 22.96
C ALA A 80 -2.11 -10.27 24.16
#